data_AF-A0AAW6XLQ6-F1
#
_entry.id   AF-A0AAW6XLQ6-F1
#
_cell.length_a   1.000
_cell.length_b   1.000
_cell.length_c   1.000
_cell.angle_alpha   90.00
_cell.angle_beta   90.00
_cell.angle_gamma   90.00
#
_symmetry.space_group_name_H-M   'P 1'
#
loop_
_entity.id
_entity.type
_entity.pdbx_description
1 polymer ?
#
loop_
_entity_poly.entity_id
_entity_poly.type
_entity_poly.pdbx_seq_one_letter_code
_entity_poly.pdbx_strand_id
1 'polypeptide(L)'
;MSSQEASKMLRTYNIAWWGNNYYDVNELGHISVCPDPDVPEARVDLAQLVKTREAQGQRLPALFCFPQILQHRLRSINAAFK
;
A
#
# COMPACT_ATOMS: atom_id res chain seq x y z
N MET A 1 -0.75 10.06 16.50
CA MET A 1 -2.04 9.34 16.57
C MET A 1 -1.77 7.99 17.19
N SER A 2 -2.65 7.50 18.05
CA SER A 2 -2.33 6.34 18.91
C SER A 2 -2.28 5.08 18.05
N SER A 3 -1.31 4.18 18.28
CA SER A 3 -1.18 2.88 17.60
C SER A 3 -2.48 2.05 17.62
N GLN A 4 -3.37 2.31 18.60
CA GLN A 4 -4.73 1.78 18.68
C GLN A 4 -5.65 2.22 17.53
N GLU A 5 -5.51 3.44 17.02
CA GLU A 5 -6.37 3.99 15.96
C GLU A 5 -6.05 3.34 14.60
N ALA A 6 -4.76 3.18 14.28
CA ALA A 6 -4.33 2.46 13.08
C ALA A 6 -4.82 1.00 13.10
N SER A 7 -4.68 0.31 14.23
CA SER A 7 -5.20 -1.05 14.42
C SER A 7 -6.73 -1.13 14.28
N LYS A 8 -7.45 -0.12 14.75
CA LYS A 8 -8.92 -0.02 14.60
C LYS A 8 -9.32 0.19 13.14
N MET A 9 -8.61 1.02 12.39
CA MET A 9 -8.85 1.25 10.96
C MET A 9 -8.61 -0.01 10.13
N LEU A 10 -7.51 -0.73 10.39
CA LEU A 10 -7.20 -2.02 9.74
C LEU A 10 -8.33 -3.03 9.90
N ARG A 11 -8.89 -3.13 11.11
CA ARG A 11 -10.02 -4.01 11.40
C ARG A 11 -11.33 -3.52 10.79
N THR A 12 -11.59 -2.22 10.81
CA THR A 12 -12.84 -1.64 10.31
C THR A 12 -12.95 -1.78 8.79
N TYR A 13 -11.87 -1.52 8.07
CA TYR A 13 -11.79 -1.62 6.61
C TYR A 13 -11.31 -2.98 6.11
N ASN A 14 -11.08 -3.91 7.05
CA ASN A 14 -10.66 -5.28 6.80
C ASN A 14 -9.46 -5.41 5.83
N ILE A 15 -8.53 -4.45 5.91
CA ILE A 15 -7.41 -4.29 4.95
C ILE A 15 -6.50 -5.50 4.96
N ALA A 16 -6.35 -6.16 6.11
CA ALA A 16 -5.58 -7.40 6.21
C ALA A 16 -6.08 -8.53 5.28
N TRP A 17 -7.38 -8.56 4.96
CA TRP A 17 -7.97 -9.65 4.15
C TRP A 17 -7.83 -9.44 2.64
N TRP A 18 -7.86 -8.20 2.16
CA TRP A 18 -7.75 -7.89 0.73
C TRP A 18 -6.40 -7.27 0.36
N GLY A 19 -5.70 -6.66 1.30
CA GLY A 19 -4.44 -5.95 1.10
C GLY A 19 -3.27 -6.88 0.82
N ASN A 20 -3.33 -8.16 1.23
CA ASN A 20 -2.35 -9.21 0.93
C ASN A 20 -0.89 -8.75 1.09
N ASN A 21 -0.60 -8.02 2.18
CA ASN A 21 0.68 -7.37 2.49
C ASN A 21 1.18 -6.29 1.51
N TYR A 22 0.42 -5.99 0.45
CA TYR A 22 0.69 -4.86 -0.43
C TYR A 22 0.10 -3.56 0.07
N TYR A 23 -1.04 -3.62 0.77
CA TYR A 23 -1.73 -2.45 1.32
C TYR A 23 -1.87 -2.61 2.82
N ASP A 24 -1.63 -1.52 3.53
CA ASP A 24 -1.63 -1.50 5.00
C ASP A 24 -1.83 -0.06 5.50
N VAL A 25 -2.05 0.13 6.81
CA VAL A 25 -2.23 1.44 7.43
C VAL A 25 -1.03 1.77 8.30
N ASN A 26 -0.40 2.91 8.06
CA ASN A 26 0.73 3.35 8.87
C ASN A 26 0.30 3.94 10.23
N GLU A 27 1.27 4.28 11.08
CA GLU A 27 1.02 4.83 12.43
C GLU A 27 0.29 6.18 12.42
N LEU A 28 0.31 6.88 11.28
CA LEU A 28 -0.40 8.13 11.06
C LEU A 28 -1.86 7.91 10.62
N GLY A 29 -2.28 6.66 10.41
CA GLY A 29 -3.61 6.33 9.90
C GLY A 29 -3.74 6.47 8.38
N HIS A 30 -2.64 6.68 7.65
CA HIS A 30 -2.65 6.76 6.20
C HIS A 30 -2.51 5.38 5.56
N ILE A 31 -3.07 5.22 4.36
CA ILE A 31 -2.86 4.04 3.54
C ILE A 31 -1.41 4.06 3.01
N SER A 32 -0.70 2.97 3.29
CA SER A 32 0.62 2.69 2.79
C SER A 32 0.58 1.53 1.79
N VAL A 33 1.43 1.61 0.77
CA VAL A 33 1.59 0.58 -0.25
C VAL A 33 3.01 0.01 -0.15
N CYS A 34 3.13 -1.29 -0.03
CA CYS A 34 4.37 -2.04 -0.16
C CYS A 34 4.34 -2.76 -1.52
N PRO A 35 5.01 -2.25 -2.56
CA PRO A 35 4.91 -2.80 -3.91
C PRO A 35 5.51 -4.21 -4.04
N ASP A 36 6.50 -4.52 -3.20
CA ASP A 36 7.11 -5.85 -3.10
C ASP A 36 7.20 -6.27 -1.61
N PRO A 37 6.41 -7.27 -1.18
CA PRO A 37 6.49 -7.86 0.17
C PRO A 37 7.88 -8.39 0.55
N ASP A 38 8.73 -8.74 -0.42
CA ASP A 38 10.10 -9.18 -0.19
C ASP A 38 11.02 -8.00 0.20
N VAL A 39 10.57 -6.75 -0.01
CA VAL A 39 11.31 -5.51 0.24
C VAL A 39 10.45 -4.54 1.08
N PRO A 40 10.26 -4.81 2.38
CA PRO A 40 9.36 -4.03 3.25
C PRO A 40 9.72 -2.54 3.34
N GLU A 41 10.99 -2.20 3.15
CA GLU A 41 11.52 -0.83 3.14
C GLU A 41 11.04 0.00 1.95
N ALA A 42 10.60 -0.63 0.86
CA ALA A 42 10.07 0.07 -0.33
C ALA A 42 8.63 0.56 -0.14
N ARG A 43 8.18 0.74 1.10
CA ARG A 43 6.83 1.16 1.44
C ARG A 43 6.61 2.65 1.15
N VAL A 44 5.48 2.98 0.54
CA VAL A 44 5.10 4.32 0.10
C VAL A 44 3.82 4.75 0.80
N ASP A 45 3.81 5.93 1.41
CA ASP A 45 2.59 6.56 1.93
C ASP A 45 1.82 7.23 0.78
N LEU A 46 0.59 6.77 0.52
CA LEU A 46 -0.25 7.31 -0.56
C LEU A 46 -0.67 8.76 -0.30
N ALA A 47 -0.96 9.13 0.94
CA ALA A 47 -1.36 10.48 1.28
C ALA A 47 -0.20 11.47 1.04
N GLN A 48 1.03 11.07 1.38
CA GLN A 48 2.22 11.86 1.07
C GLN A 48 2.48 11.93 -0.45
N LEU A 49 2.30 10.82 -1.15
CA LEU A 49 2.47 10.75 -2.61
C LEU A 49 1.49 11.71 -3.32
N VAL A 50 0.22 11.67 -2.93
CA VAL A 50 -0.82 12.57 -3.48
C VAL A 50 -0.46 14.04 -3.21
N LYS A 51 -0.14 14.39 -1.95
CA LYS A 51 0.29 15.76 -1.60
C LYS A 51 1.48 16.24 -2.42
N THR A 52 2.45 15.36 -2.66
CA THR A 52 3.63 15.68 -3.48
C THR A 52 3.25 15.95 -4.93
N ARG A 53 2.33 15.16 -5.50
CA ARG A 53 1.86 15.35 -6.87
C ARG A 53 1.01 16.61 -7.03
N GLU A 54 0.13 16.89 -6.07
CA GLU A 54 -0.64 18.14 -6.04
C GLU A 54 0.29 19.37 -5.96
N ALA A 55 1.32 19.32 -5.11
CA ALA A 55 2.31 20.38 -5.01
C ALA A 55 3.13 20.58 -6.30
N GLN A 56 3.32 19.51 -7.08
CA GLN A 56 3.92 19.56 -8.42
C GLN A 56 2.95 20.05 -9.51
N GLY A 57 1.72 20.46 -9.13
CA GLY A 57 0.71 20.98 -10.04
C GLY A 57 -0.01 19.88 -10.84
N GLN A 58 0.13 18.60 -10.47
CA GLN A 58 -0.64 17.54 -11.11
C GLN A 58 -2.09 17.58 -10.63
N ARG A 59 -3.01 17.54 -11.60
CA ARG A 59 -4.45 17.59 -11.35
C ARG A 59 -4.98 16.20 -11.01
N LEU A 60 -5.63 16.06 -9.87
CA LEU A 60 -6.37 14.85 -9.49
C LEU A 60 -7.74 14.81 -10.20
N PRO A 61 -8.33 13.63 -10.47
CA PRO A 61 -7.93 12.28 -10.02
C PRO A 61 -6.74 11.70 -10.81
N ALA A 62 -5.87 10.97 -10.10
CA ALA A 62 -4.74 10.25 -10.68
C ALA A 62 -4.80 8.77 -10.34
N LEU A 63 -4.43 7.92 -11.30
CA LEU A 63 -4.28 6.48 -11.10
C LEU A 63 -2.80 6.15 -10.82
N PHE A 64 -2.52 5.59 -9.65
CA PHE A 64 -1.19 5.13 -9.28
C PHE A 64 -1.05 3.64 -9.59
N CYS A 65 -0.14 3.30 -10.50
CA CYS A 65 0.16 1.91 -10.86
C CYS A 65 1.49 1.50 -10.22
N PHE A 66 1.51 0.33 -9.58
CA PHE A 66 2.69 -0.27 -8.94
C PHE A 66 3.07 -1.58 -9.65
N PRO A 67 3.91 -1.54 -10.71
CA PRO A 67 4.25 -2.72 -11.51
C PRO A 67 4.94 -3.84 -10.70
N GLN A 68 5.60 -3.50 -9.60
CA GLN A 68 6.29 -4.45 -8.73
C GLN A 68 5.30 -5.46 -8.11
N ILE A 69 4.06 -5.02 -7.82
CA ILE A 69 3.01 -5.90 -7.32
C ILE A 69 2.73 -7.01 -8.33
N LEU A 70 2.65 -6.67 -9.62
CA LEU A 70 2.42 -7.64 -10.69
C LEU A 70 3.55 -8.66 -10.78
N GLN A 71 4.81 -8.20 -10.68
CA GLN A 71 5.98 -9.07 -10.71
C GLN A 71 5.98 -10.05 -9.52
N HIS A 72 5.73 -9.56 -8.30
CA HIS A 72 5.63 -10.43 -7.14
C HIS A 72 4.48 -11.42 -7.28
N ARG A 73 3.27 -10.98 -7.68
CA ARG A 73 2.12 -11.88 -7.87
C ARG A 73 2.41 -12.99 -8.88
N LEU A 74 3.08 -12.66 -9.99
CA LEU A 74 3.48 -13.66 -10.97
C LEU A 74 4.42 -14.70 -10.35
N ARG A 75 5.42 -14.27 -9.58
CA ARG A 75 6.33 -15.18 -8.86
C ARG A 75 5.57 -16.06 -7.86
N SER A 76 4.67 -15.47 -7.07
CA SER A 76 3.88 -16.21 -6.06
C SER A 76 2.97 -17.26 -6.69
N ILE A 77 2.29 -16.93 -7.79
CA ILE A 77 1.44 -17.89 -8.51
C ILE A 77 2.30 -19.04 -9.03
N ASN A 78 3.39 -18.73 -9.73
CA ASN A 78 4.30 -19.76 -10.25
C ASN A 78 4.87 -20.66 -9.14
N ALA A 79 5.14 -20.12 -7.95
CA ALA A 79 5.61 -20.90 -6.81
C ALA A 79 4.54 -21.81 -6.21
N ALA A 80 3.26 -21.42 -6.24
CA ALA A 80 2.16 -22.20 -5.68
C ALA A 80 1.81 -23.47 -6.50
N PHE A 81 2.22 -23.51 -7.77
CA PHE A 81 1.97 -24.64 -8.68
C PHE A 81 3.23 -25.48 -8.95
N LYS A 82 4.34 -25.20 -8.27
CA LYS A 82 5.53 -26.07 -8.25
C LYS A 82 5.42 -27.07 -7.11
#